data_AF-A0A9W5B2P1-F1
#
_entry.id   AF-A0A9W5B2P1-F1
#
_cell.length_a   1.000
_cell.length_b   1.000
_cell.length_c   1.000
_cell.angle_alpha   90.00
_cell.angle_beta   90.00
_cell.angle_gamma   90.00
#
_symmetry.space_group_name_H-M   'P 1'
#
loop_
_entity.id
_entity.type
_entity.pdbx_description
1 polymer ?
#
loop_
_entity_poly.entity_id
_entity_poly.type
_entity_poly.pdbx_seq_one_letter_code
_entity_poly.pdbx_strand_id
1 'polypeptide(L)'
;MKAFEIYSGVGGMGIGFEAAGIQVSGGVDAWDRVGYVRAANGLEYNWADASDLTEFGTQLDRNKVDIVIGGPPCQDFSKGGKRRPGQNAAYTRSYALLIATARPEWFVYENVTEAAESREYYDARRIWLDSGYGLTELFLDASRYGVPQERWRLITIGRRGEAYQFLEDPIRKLASKEQRTVRSILDPRDPDDARLLEIGYYYTRAFSSGAGVFSIDEPTNGINKSFRQKPYGIHKTRENPKDAIRATDAHVLTQQQMARLQGFPRNFKWPISSGKLAVGDIDQMVANAMPPAFAYHIAKAIRERHEGKVSKVNRDFGACLRETRKDLNERTIDNICGRVNRGRILLGGRTYSDAYIEAAELERVFDDIYKAWKENQRLPKDQRDPNVQEPFDTTAKSDMRVALRMYAERPREKSEVEVAIAKGEAKRKREPKRPSLFPRYPAKWLAKWTIEDLLHSPVPTRATKKRLLTPRVPPKTVEEAYLADKAAQDFDPYPDDYHLSPPALDTDENWRPEDYDDPMQDTEYLEHLESLKDDD
;
A
#
# COMPACT_ATOMS: atom_id res chain seq x y z
N MET A 1 9.12 16.97 5.10
CA MET A 1 8.53 15.91 5.94
C MET A 1 9.59 14.88 6.25
N LYS A 2 9.58 14.32 7.45
CA LYS A 2 10.50 13.29 7.94
C LYS A 2 9.75 12.05 8.44
N ALA A 3 10.11 10.90 7.90
CA ALA A 3 9.52 9.60 8.15
C ALA A 3 10.39 8.73 9.06
N PHE A 4 9.75 7.82 9.79
CA PHE A 4 10.39 6.71 10.50
C PHE A 4 9.67 5.40 10.18
N GLU A 5 10.44 4.40 9.76
CA GLU A 5 9.91 3.12 9.28
C GLU A 5 9.95 2.05 10.40
N ILE A 6 8.82 1.42 10.68
CA ILE A 6 8.72 0.34 11.68
C ILE A 6 8.28 -0.94 10.98
N TYR A 7 8.73 -2.09 11.49
CA TYR A 7 8.63 -3.35 10.73
C TYR A 7 9.25 -3.18 9.33
N SER A 8 10.43 -2.54 9.32
CA SER A 8 11.01 -1.90 8.15
C SER A 8 11.53 -2.88 7.10
N GLY A 9 11.77 -4.13 7.48
CA GLY A 9 12.42 -5.12 6.64
C GLY A 9 13.67 -4.53 5.98
N VAL A 10 13.78 -4.69 4.66
CA VAL A 10 14.89 -4.15 3.87
C VAL A 10 14.65 -2.72 3.36
N GLY A 11 13.59 -2.04 3.81
CA GLY A 11 13.31 -0.64 3.51
C GLY A 11 12.47 -0.38 2.27
N GLY A 12 11.67 -1.37 1.83
CA GLY A 12 10.86 -1.25 0.61
C GLY A 12 9.90 -0.04 0.63
N MET A 13 9.23 0.19 1.77
CA MET A 13 8.34 1.35 1.92
C MET A 13 9.16 2.65 1.99
N GLY A 14 10.22 2.66 2.82
CA GLY A 14 11.12 3.81 2.96
C GLY A 14 11.71 4.31 1.63
N ILE A 15 12.19 3.42 0.76
CA ILE A 15 12.74 3.79 -0.56
C ILE A 15 11.71 4.55 -1.41
N GLY A 16 10.44 4.11 -1.39
CA GLY A 16 9.37 4.81 -2.10
C GLY A 16 9.08 6.19 -1.52
N PHE A 17 9.16 6.33 -0.20
CA PHE A 17 8.96 7.61 0.50
C PHE A 17 10.09 8.60 0.22
N GLU A 18 11.34 8.15 0.24
CA GLU A 18 12.51 8.95 -0.17
C GLU A 18 12.38 9.42 -1.62
N ALA A 19 12.00 8.53 -2.54
CA ALA A 19 11.76 8.88 -3.94
C ALA A 19 10.64 9.92 -4.12
N ALA A 20 9.69 9.98 -3.19
CA ALA A 20 8.65 11.00 -3.15
C ALA A 20 9.10 12.29 -2.42
N GLY A 21 10.35 12.41 -1.98
CA GLY A 21 10.88 13.58 -1.28
C GLY A 21 10.50 13.66 0.20
N ILE A 22 10.14 12.54 0.82
CA ILE A 22 9.94 12.42 2.27
C ILE A 22 11.19 11.74 2.86
N GLN A 23 11.96 12.50 3.65
CA GLN A 23 13.21 12.00 4.24
C GLN A 23 12.93 10.88 5.24
N VAL A 24 13.49 9.69 5.04
CA VAL A 24 13.40 8.55 5.94
C VAL A 24 14.61 8.56 6.87
N SER A 25 14.34 8.87 8.12
CA SER A 25 15.35 9.09 9.14
C SER A 25 15.93 7.83 9.78
N GLY A 26 15.36 6.67 9.47
CA GLY A 26 15.73 5.40 10.02
C GLY A 26 14.61 4.38 9.89
N GLY A 27 14.98 3.12 10.12
CA GLY A 27 14.05 2.02 10.24
C GLY A 27 14.40 1.11 11.40
N VAL A 28 13.39 0.46 11.97
CA VAL A 28 13.57 -0.63 12.92
C VAL A 28 12.96 -1.93 12.45
N ASP A 29 13.61 -3.04 12.78
CA ASP A 29 13.08 -4.38 12.57
C ASP A 29 13.63 -5.33 13.64
N ALA A 30 12.86 -6.37 13.94
CA ALA A 30 13.27 -7.42 14.87
C ALA A 30 14.16 -8.47 14.18
N TRP A 31 14.10 -8.58 12.85
CA TRP A 31 14.93 -9.50 12.08
C TRP A 31 16.30 -8.88 11.80
N ASP A 32 17.24 -9.09 12.71
CA ASP A 32 18.64 -8.62 12.65
C ASP A 32 19.30 -8.73 11.27
N ARG A 33 19.03 -9.80 10.52
CA ARG A 33 19.58 -10.04 9.17
C ARG A 33 19.26 -8.94 8.17
N VAL A 34 18.13 -8.22 8.32
CA VAL A 34 17.79 -7.12 7.39
C VAL A 34 18.79 -5.97 7.48
N GLY A 35 19.46 -5.83 8.63
CA GLY A 35 20.51 -4.83 8.84
C GLY A 35 21.67 -4.96 7.86
N TYR A 36 22.01 -6.19 7.43
CA TYR A 36 23.07 -6.40 6.43
C TYR A 36 22.68 -5.83 5.06
N VAL A 37 21.43 -6.04 4.63
CA VAL A 37 20.92 -5.51 3.36
C VAL A 37 20.79 -4.00 3.43
N ARG A 38 20.27 -3.46 4.54
CA ARG A 38 20.15 -2.01 4.74
C ARG A 38 21.51 -1.31 4.73
N ALA A 39 22.48 -1.84 5.47
CA ALA A 39 23.85 -1.30 5.50
C ALA A 39 24.52 -1.32 4.12
N ALA A 40 24.36 -2.39 3.34
CA ALA A 40 24.90 -2.47 1.98
C ALA A 40 24.34 -1.38 1.04
N ASN A 41 23.13 -0.90 1.31
CA ASN A 41 22.44 0.13 0.54
C ASN A 41 22.48 1.52 1.21
N GLY A 42 23.25 1.71 2.28
CA GLY A 42 23.36 2.98 2.99
C GLY A 42 22.06 3.43 3.67
N LEU A 43 21.19 2.49 4.03
CA LEU A 43 19.92 2.76 4.70
C LEU A 43 20.12 2.70 6.22
N GLU A 44 19.78 3.79 6.90
CA GLU A 44 19.79 3.88 8.37
C GLU A 44 18.91 2.78 8.99
N TYR A 45 19.43 2.12 10.02
CA TYR A 45 18.83 0.94 10.64
C TYR A 45 19.21 0.82 12.12
N ASN A 46 18.22 0.53 12.96
CA ASN A 46 18.43 0.06 14.32
C ASN A 46 17.68 -1.26 14.51
N TRP A 47 18.29 -2.20 15.21
CA TRP A 47 17.56 -3.37 15.67
C TRP A 47 16.64 -2.96 16.82
N ALA A 48 15.34 -3.30 16.72
CA ALA A 48 14.38 -3.17 17.81
C ALA A 48 13.13 -4.00 17.50
N ASP A 49 12.50 -4.58 18.52
CA ASP A 49 11.17 -5.17 18.37
C ASP A 49 10.08 -4.11 18.55
N ALA A 50 9.54 -3.59 17.45
CA ALA A 50 8.45 -2.63 17.47
C ALA A 50 7.14 -3.19 18.09
N SER A 51 7.06 -4.50 18.36
CA SER A 51 5.98 -5.12 19.12
C SER A 51 6.10 -4.88 20.63
N ASP A 52 7.31 -4.67 21.13
CA ASP A 52 7.59 -4.27 22.50
C ASP A 52 7.57 -2.75 22.63
N LEU A 53 6.44 -2.24 23.13
CA LEU A 53 6.23 -0.81 23.33
C LEU A 53 7.11 -0.22 24.44
N THR A 54 7.61 -1.04 25.38
CA THR A 54 8.48 -0.57 26.45
C THR A 54 9.87 -0.27 25.93
N GLU A 55 10.35 -1.09 25.00
CA GLU A 55 11.62 -0.89 24.32
C GLU A 55 11.50 0.22 23.26
N PHE A 56 10.60 0.05 22.29
CA PHE A 56 10.59 0.90 21.11
C PHE A 56 9.91 2.26 21.32
N GLY A 57 8.94 2.36 22.24
CA GLY A 57 8.25 3.62 22.53
C GLY A 57 9.17 4.75 23.02
N THR A 58 10.35 4.41 23.52
CA THR A 58 11.38 5.36 23.98
C THR A 58 12.29 5.84 22.85
N GLN A 59 12.35 5.13 21.73
CA GLN A 59 13.25 5.41 20.60
C GLN A 59 12.63 6.35 19.56
N LEU A 60 11.30 6.45 19.53
CA LEU A 60 10.60 7.33 18.60
C LEU A 60 10.50 8.76 19.15
N ASP A 61 11.43 9.62 18.76
CA ASP A 61 11.39 11.05 19.08
C ASP A 61 10.28 11.76 18.29
N ARG A 62 9.20 12.06 18.99
CA ARG A 62 7.98 12.69 18.45
C ARG A 62 8.21 14.09 17.89
N ASN A 63 9.27 14.77 18.32
CA ASN A 63 9.61 16.10 17.82
C ASN A 63 10.45 16.05 16.55
N LYS A 64 10.83 14.84 16.09
CA LYS A 64 11.70 14.64 14.92
C LYS A 64 11.05 13.83 13.80
N VAL A 65 9.81 13.36 13.96
CA VAL A 65 9.13 12.51 12.99
C VAL A 65 7.73 13.04 12.71
N ASP A 66 7.48 13.39 11.45
CA ASP A 66 6.17 13.84 10.98
C ASP A 66 5.25 12.64 10.69
N ILE A 67 5.84 11.54 10.23
CA ILE A 67 5.12 10.36 9.74
C ILE A 67 5.76 9.04 10.19
N VAL A 68 4.95 8.12 10.71
CA VAL A 68 5.36 6.73 10.98
C VAL A 68 4.81 5.82 9.90
N ILE A 69 5.66 5.01 9.29
CA ILE A 69 5.28 4.12 8.18
C ILE A 69 5.64 2.68 8.52
N GLY A 70 4.82 1.70 8.14
CA GLY A 70 5.16 0.30 8.38
C GLY A 70 4.05 -0.70 8.08
N GLY A 71 4.44 -1.96 7.92
CA GLY A 71 3.54 -3.10 7.71
C GLY A 71 3.81 -4.19 8.74
N PRO A 72 3.06 -4.26 9.87
CA PRO A 72 3.29 -5.30 10.86
C PRO A 72 3.06 -6.70 10.25
N PRO A 73 3.73 -7.75 10.78
CA PRO A 73 3.63 -9.10 10.28
C PRO A 73 2.18 -9.57 10.10
N CYS A 74 1.97 -10.28 8.98
CA CYS A 74 0.65 -10.63 8.45
C CYS A 74 0.40 -12.16 8.42
N GLN A 75 1.29 -12.96 9.03
CA GLN A 75 1.40 -14.40 8.76
C GLN A 75 0.12 -15.20 9.08
N ASP A 76 -0.75 -14.72 10.00
CA ASP A 76 -2.05 -15.35 10.30
C ASP A 76 -3.21 -14.94 9.38
N PHE A 77 -3.10 -13.82 8.63
CA PHE A 77 -4.20 -13.32 7.78
C PHE A 77 -4.14 -13.84 6.35
N SER A 78 -2.96 -14.26 5.88
CA SER A 78 -2.77 -14.73 4.50
C SER A 78 -3.38 -16.12 4.26
N LYS A 79 -3.91 -16.35 3.05
CA LYS A 79 -4.42 -17.68 2.63
C LYS A 79 -3.36 -18.80 2.68
N GLY A 80 -2.07 -18.45 2.69
CA GLY A 80 -0.94 -19.39 2.69
C GLY A 80 -0.38 -19.75 4.08
N GLY A 81 -0.86 -19.10 5.16
CA GLY A 81 -0.43 -19.37 6.54
C GLY A 81 -1.29 -20.42 7.24
N LYS A 82 -0.69 -21.20 8.16
CA LYS A 82 -1.46 -21.98 9.14
C LYS A 82 -2.09 -20.97 10.09
N ARG A 83 -3.34 -20.57 9.85
CA ARG A 83 -4.18 -19.68 10.68
C ARG A 83 -4.19 -20.11 12.17
N ARG A 84 -3.13 -19.81 12.92
CA ARG A 84 -3.00 -20.15 14.34
C ARG A 84 -3.25 -18.85 15.11
N PRO A 85 -4.42 -18.68 15.73
CA PRO A 85 -4.73 -17.46 16.46
C PRO A 85 -3.82 -17.38 17.68
N GLY A 86 -2.94 -16.37 17.75
CA GLY A 86 -2.15 -16.12 18.95
C GLY A 86 -1.19 -14.94 18.84
N GLN A 87 -0.18 -15.02 17.97
CA GLN A 87 0.93 -14.07 17.95
C GLN A 87 0.65 -12.80 17.12
N ASN A 88 -0.12 -12.89 16.02
CA ASN A 88 -0.32 -11.73 15.13
C ASN A 88 -1.28 -10.65 15.67
N ALA A 89 -2.09 -10.97 16.69
CA ALA A 89 -2.89 -9.98 17.41
C ALA A 89 -2.05 -8.97 18.19
N ALA A 90 -0.84 -9.36 18.58
CA ALA A 90 0.09 -8.46 19.25
C ALA A 90 0.58 -7.38 18.29
N TYR A 91 1.05 -7.71 17.09
CA TYR A 91 1.73 -6.75 16.21
C TYR A 91 0.82 -5.62 15.70
N THR A 92 -0.40 -5.92 15.22
CA THR A 92 -1.34 -4.87 14.77
C THR A 92 -1.78 -3.99 15.95
N ARG A 93 -1.96 -4.58 17.13
CA ARG A 93 -2.29 -3.83 18.35
C ARG A 93 -1.13 -2.98 18.83
N SER A 94 0.10 -3.49 18.82
CA SER A 94 1.31 -2.76 19.16
C SER A 94 1.52 -1.59 18.21
N TYR A 95 1.37 -1.78 16.90
CA TYR A 95 1.36 -0.68 15.93
C TYR A 95 0.33 0.39 16.33
N ALA A 96 -0.91 -0.02 16.64
CA ALA A 96 -1.96 0.93 16.99
C ALA A 96 -1.67 1.73 18.25
N LEU A 97 -1.19 1.05 19.30
CA LEU A 97 -0.79 1.66 20.56
C LEU A 97 0.42 2.56 20.39
N LEU A 98 1.38 2.19 19.55
CA LEU A 98 2.52 3.04 19.21
C LEU A 98 2.05 4.36 18.58
N ILE A 99 1.19 4.30 17.57
CA ILE A 99 0.66 5.52 16.93
C ILE A 99 -0.14 6.37 17.92
N ALA A 100 -0.96 5.74 18.76
CA ALA A 100 -1.77 6.43 19.77
C ALA A 100 -0.90 7.10 20.85
N THR A 101 0.19 6.45 21.25
CA THR A 101 1.12 7.00 22.25
C THR A 101 2.00 8.05 21.61
N ALA A 102 2.73 7.74 20.54
CA ALA A 102 3.67 8.63 19.85
C ALA A 102 3.02 9.85 19.20
N ARG A 103 1.76 9.73 18.77
CA ARG A 103 0.97 10.81 18.16
C ARG A 103 1.65 11.55 16.98
N PRO A 104 2.30 10.87 16.02
CA PRO A 104 2.83 11.54 14.83
C PRO A 104 1.71 12.30 14.09
N GLU A 105 2.05 13.30 13.28
CA GLU A 105 1.03 13.98 12.47
C GLU A 105 0.36 12.98 11.52
N TRP A 106 1.16 12.07 10.95
CA TRP A 106 0.75 11.09 9.97
C TRP A 106 1.14 9.66 10.36
N PHE A 107 0.41 8.67 9.85
CA PHE A 107 0.92 7.31 9.78
C PHE A 107 0.44 6.57 8.52
N VAL A 108 1.18 5.53 8.13
CA VAL A 108 0.78 4.59 7.07
C VAL A 108 0.93 3.16 7.57
N TYR A 109 -0.19 2.47 7.67
CA TYR A 109 -0.28 1.06 8.00
C TYR A 109 -0.56 0.25 6.72
N GLU A 110 0.30 -0.72 6.43
CA GLU A 110 0.10 -1.70 5.35
C GLU A 110 -0.25 -3.08 5.91
N ASN A 111 -1.17 -3.77 5.23
CA ASN A 111 -1.44 -5.18 5.48
C ASN A 111 -2.09 -5.88 4.28
N VAL A 112 -2.31 -7.19 4.36
CA VAL A 112 -3.13 -7.89 3.35
C VAL A 112 -4.61 -7.51 3.48
N THR A 113 -5.37 -7.72 2.41
CA THR A 113 -6.79 -7.37 2.35
C THR A 113 -7.64 -8.05 3.44
N GLU A 114 -7.31 -9.29 3.78
CA GLU A 114 -7.99 -10.08 4.80
C GLU A 114 -7.87 -9.49 6.21
N ALA A 115 -6.85 -8.65 6.47
CA ALA A 115 -6.68 -7.99 7.75
C ALA A 115 -7.86 -7.06 8.08
N ALA A 116 -8.53 -6.49 7.07
CA ALA A 116 -9.71 -5.65 7.28
C ALA A 116 -10.88 -6.39 7.96
N GLU A 117 -10.96 -7.72 7.81
CA GLU A 117 -12.00 -8.54 8.45
C GLU A 117 -11.62 -8.97 9.89
N SER A 118 -10.37 -8.73 10.29
CA SER A 118 -9.82 -9.17 11.58
C SER A 118 -10.38 -8.38 12.76
N ARG A 119 -10.23 -8.90 13.99
CA ARG A 119 -10.62 -8.19 15.20
C ARG A 119 -9.57 -7.15 15.58
N GLU A 120 -8.33 -7.49 15.31
CA GLU A 120 -7.12 -6.75 15.57
C GLU A 120 -7.13 -5.42 14.83
N TYR A 121 -7.43 -5.46 13.52
CA TYR A 121 -7.56 -4.25 12.71
C TYR A 121 -8.75 -3.39 13.15
N TYR A 122 -9.88 -4.01 13.51
CA TYR A 122 -11.03 -3.28 14.05
C TYR A 122 -10.68 -2.52 15.34
N ASP A 123 -10.01 -3.17 16.28
CA ASP A 123 -9.59 -2.53 17.53
C ASP A 123 -8.51 -1.45 17.26
N ALA A 124 -7.56 -1.71 16.36
CA ALA A 124 -6.56 -0.72 15.93
C ALA A 124 -7.21 0.53 15.31
N ARG A 125 -8.18 0.33 14.42
CA ARG A 125 -8.97 1.40 13.79
C ARG A 125 -9.65 2.28 14.83
N ARG A 126 -10.28 1.67 15.84
CA ARG A 126 -10.88 2.41 16.95
C ARG A 126 -9.86 3.21 17.74
N ILE A 127 -8.72 2.61 18.08
CA ILE A 127 -7.64 3.29 18.79
C ILE A 127 -7.19 4.54 18.02
N TRP A 128 -7.01 4.45 16.70
CA TRP A 128 -6.59 5.61 15.90
C TRP A 128 -7.67 6.69 15.84
N LEU A 129 -8.93 6.33 15.64
CA LEU A 129 -10.05 7.28 15.63
C LEU A 129 -10.18 7.99 16.99
N ASP A 130 -10.15 7.22 18.08
CA ASP A 130 -10.23 7.74 19.46
C ASP A 130 -9.00 8.61 19.80
N SER A 131 -7.87 8.40 19.13
CA SER A 131 -6.66 9.23 19.24
C SER A 131 -6.69 10.51 18.39
N GLY A 132 -7.80 10.75 17.67
CA GLY A 132 -8.04 11.97 16.89
C GLY A 132 -7.51 11.94 15.46
N TYR A 133 -7.28 10.75 14.88
CA TYR A 133 -6.90 10.62 13.47
C TYR A 133 -8.12 10.49 12.56
N GLY A 134 -8.13 11.25 11.47
CA GLY A 134 -8.90 10.91 10.29
C GLY A 134 -8.20 9.78 9.53
N LEU A 135 -8.96 8.81 9.04
CA LEU A 135 -8.42 7.64 8.35
C LEU A 135 -8.86 7.64 6.88
N THR A 136 -7.93 7.35 5.99
CA THR A 136 -8.20 6.91 4.62
C THR A 136 -7.86 5.43 4.53
N GLU A 137 -8.83 4.60 4.17
CA GLU A 137 -8.72 3.13 4.16
C GLU A 137 -9.06 2.61 2.77
N LEU A 138 -8.09 1.97 2.11
CA LEU A 138 -8.19 1.57 0.71
C LEU A 138 -7.71 0.14 0.48
N PHE A 139 -8.39 -0.59 -0.40
CA PHE A 139 -7.82 -1.76 -1.07
C PHE A 139 -7.23 -1.33 -2.40
N LEU A 140 -5.92 -1.53 -2.56
CA LEU A 140 -5.18 -1.10 -3.74
C LEU A 140 -4.44 -2.27 -4.36
N ASP A 141 -4.50 -2.36 -5.69
CA ASP A 141 -3.71 -3.29 -6.49
C ASP A 141 -2.42 -2.60 -6.95
N ALA A 142 -1.27 -3.10 -6.47
CA ALA A 142 0.04 -2.55 -6.84
C ALA A 142 0.29 -2.55 -8.36
N SER A 143 -0.40 -3.41 -9.13
CA SER A 143 -0.31 -3.46 -10.59
C SER A 143 -0.67 -2.14 -11.28
N ARG A 144 -1.51 -1.34 -10.62
CA ARG A 144 -1.95 -0.02 -11.08
C ARG A 144 -1.07 1.12 -10.57
N TYR A 145 -0.04 0.82 -9.78
CA TYR A 145 0.84 1.79 -9.13
C TYR A 145 2.32 1.49 -9.43
N GLY A 146 2.59 1.05 -10.66
CA GLY A 146 3.96 0.93 -11.18
C GLY A 146 4.69 -0.35 -10.83
N VAL A 147 4.04 -1.36 -10.26
CA VAL A 147 4.64 -2.67 -9.94
C VAL A 147 4.05 -3.71 -10.88
N PRO A 148 4.80 -4.62 -11.52
CA PRO A 148 4.22 -5.62 -12.42
C PRO A 148 3.61 -6.82 -11.67
N GLN A 149 2.85 -6.57 -10.60
CA GLN A 149 2.32 -7.60 -9.69
C GLN A 149 0.88 -7.29 -9.28
N GLU A 150 -0.03 -8.26 -9.44
CA GLU A 150 -1.37 -8.23 -8.84
C GLU A 150 -1.28 -8.44 -7.33
N ARG A 151 -0.89 -7.38 -6.62
CA ARG A 151 -0.67 -7.38 -5.17
C ARG A 151 -1.68 -6.47 -4.51
N TRP A 152 -2.82 -7.05 -4.15
CA TRP A 152 -3.86 -6.34 -3.40
C TRP A 152 -3.44 -6.17 -1.93
N ARG A 153 -3.49 -4.92 -1.44
CA ARG A 153 -3.15 -4.56 -0.06
C ARG A 153 -4.18 -3.62 0.55
N LEU A 154 -4.39 -3.80 1.85
CA LEU A 154 -5.03 -2.83 2.71
C LEU A 154 -4.00 -1.74 3.03
N ILE A 155 -4.32 -0.51 2.66
CA ILE A 155 -3.52 0.67 3.00
C ILE A 155 -4.39 1.58 3.85
N THR A 156 -3.90 1.88 5.05
CA THR A 156 -4.56 2.75 6.02
C THR A 156 -3.66 3.93 6.32
N ILE A 157 -4.11 5.11 5.95
CA ILE A 157 -3.38 6.36 6.15
C ILE A 157 -4.13 7.18 7.18
N GLY A 158 -3.47 7.53 8.27
CA GLY A 158 -4.02 8.41 9.27
C GLY A 158 -3.35 9.78 9.24
N ARG A 159 -4.14 10.84 9.44
CA ARG A 159 -3.61 12.16 9.81
C ARG A 159 -4.45 12.78 10.93
N ARG A 160 -3.79 13.37 11.91
CA ARG A 160 -4.46 14.03 13.04
C ARG A 160 -5.39 15.14 12.57
N GLY A 161 -6.63 15.11 13.04
CA GLY A 161 -7.65 16.13 12.78
C GLY A 161 -8.27 16.12 11.38
N GLU A 162 -7.85 15.22 10.49
CA GLU A 162 -8.47 15.10 9.17
C GLU A 162 -9.82 14.36 9.22
N ALA A 163 -10.60 14.52 8.16
CA ALA A 163 -11.83 13.78 7.92
C ALA A 163 -11.55 12.32 7.54
N TYR A 164 -12.58 11.49 7.59
CA TYR A 164 -12.51 10.14 7.02
C TYR A 164 -12.44 10.19 5.48
N GLN A 165 -11.65 9.31 4.86
CA GLN A 165 -11.35 9.22 3.42
C GLN A 165 -10.80 10.51 2.78
N PHE A 166 -10.11 11.33 3.56
CA PHE A 166 -9.52 12.60 3.11
C PHE A 166 -8.50 12.46 1.95
N LEU A 167 -7.92 11.27 1.75
CA LEU A 167 -6.94 10.97 0.71
C LEU A 167 -7.42 9.97 -0.35
N GLU A 168 -8.68 9.51 -0.30
CA GLU A 168 -9.19 8.48 -1.22
C GLU A 168 -9.09 8.92 -2.68
N ASP A 169 -9.68 10.08 -3.03
CA ASP A 169 -9.66 10.60 -4.39
C ASP A 169 -8.24 10.87 -4.93
N PRO A 170 -7.33 11.57 -4.21
CA PRO A 170 -5.95 11.74 -4.63
C PRO A 170 -5.26 10.42 -4.98
N ILE A 171 -5.39 9.39 -4.14
CA ILE A 171 -4.68 8.12 -4.34
C ILE A 171 -5.29 7.32 -5.49
N ARG A 172 -6.61 7.29 -5.63
CA ARG A 172 -7.27 6.60 -6.74
C ARG A 172 -6.96 7.25 -8.09
N LYS A 173 -6.79 8.58 -8.14
CA LYS A 173 -6.40 9.30 -9.36
C LYS A 173 -4.96 9.02 -9.82
N LEU A 174 -4.10 8.59 -8.91
CA LEU A 174 -2.73 8.17 -9.24
C LEU A 174 -2.67 6.77 -9.86
N ALA A 175 -3.77 6.00 -9.83
CA ALA A 175 -3.81 4.68 -10.45
C ALA A 175 -3.72 4.77 -11.98
N SER A 176 -2.89 3.91 -12.56
CA SER A 176 -2.90 3.64 -13.99
C SER A 176 -4.21 2.96 -14.41
N LYS A 177 -4.69 3.32 -15.61
CA LYS A 177 -5.84 2.67 -16.25
C LYS A 177 -5.54 1.21 -16.59
N GLU A 178 -4.32 0.94 -17.03
CA GLU A 178 -3.83 -0.40 -17.35
C GLU A 178 -2.95 -0.95 -16.23
N GLN A 179 -2.98 -2.26 -16.05
CA GLN A 179 -2.08 -2.94 -15.13
C GLN A 179 -0.69 -3.04 -15.76
N ARG A 180 0.36 -2.92 -14.94
CA ARG A 180 1.73 -3.06 -15.39
C ARG A 180 2.07 -4.54 -15.62
N THR A 181 2.64 -4.88 -16.77
CA THR A 181 3.04 -6.25 -17.13
C THR A 181 4.49 -6.53 -16.75
N VAL A 182 4.86 -7.81 -16.62
CA VAL A 182 6.26 -8.21 -16.39
C VAL A 182 7.17 -7.73 -17.52
N ARG A 183 6.74 -7.86 -18.78
CA ARG A 183 7.49 -7.42 -19.96
C ARG A 183 7.91 -5.95 -19.87
N SER A 184 7.07 -5.10 -19.30
CA SER A 184 7.32 -3.64 -19.19
C SER A 184 8.53 -3.26 -18.31
N ILE A 185 9.12 -4.20 -17.57
CA ILE A 185 10.28 -3.95 -16.71
C ILE A 185 11.54 -4.69 -17.16
N LEU A 186 11.48 -5.47 -18.24
CA LEU A 186 12.59 -6.25 -18.74
C LEU A 186 13.45 -5.42 -19.70
N ASP A 187 14.76 -5.58 -19.64
CA ASP A 187 15.73 -4.91 -20.51
C ASP A 187 16.38 -5.93 -21.45
N PRO A 188 16.14 -5.90 -22.77
CA PRO A 188 16.71 -6.88 -23.70
C PRO A 188 18.25 -6.87 -23.75
N ARG A 189 18.91 -5.84 -23.20
CA ARG A 189 20.37 -5.77 -23.07
C ARG A 189 20.92 -6.52 -21.86
N ASP A 190 20.06 -6.86 -20.90
CA ASP A 190 20.41 -7.71 -19.76
C ASP A 190 20.27 -9.18 -20.17
N PRO A 191 21.32 -10.02 -20.03
CA PRO A 191 21.25 -11.42 -20.48
C PRO A 191 20.15 -12.25 -19.81
N ASP A 192 19.86 -12.03 -18.52
CA ASP A 192 18.82 -12.76 -17.81
C ASP A 192 17.43 -12.38 -18.36
N ASP A 193 17.25 -11.10 -18.69
CA ASP A 193 15.99 -10.59 -19.25
C ASP A 193 15.83 -10.96 -20.72
N ALA A 194 16.91 -10.94 -21.51
CA ALA A 194 16.90 -11.37 -22.91
C ALA A 194 16.40 -12.82 -23.01
N ARG A 195 16.87 -13.70 -22.11
CA ARG A 195 16.41 -15.08 -22.05
C ARG A 195 14.93 -15.20 -21.66
N LEU A 196 14.49 -14.41 -20.68
CA LEU A 196 13.08 -14.39 -20.29
C LEU A 196 12.18 -13.83 -21.41
N LEU A 197 12.64 -12.82 -22.14
CA LEU A 197 11.94 -12.24 -23.29
C LEU A 197 11.82 -13.22 -24.45
N GLU A 198 12.87 -14.01 -24.71
CA GLU A 198 12.89 -15.07 -25.71
C GLU A 198 11.87 -16.16 -25.41
N ILE A 199 11.83 -16.64 -24.15
CA ILE A 199 10.89 -17.69 -23.74
C ILE A 199 9.45 -17.15 -23.64
N GLY A 200 9.27 -15.91 -23.17
CA GLY A 200 7.96 -15.29 -22.96
C GLY A 200 7.18 -15.78 -21.74
N TYR A 201 7.67 -16.82 -21.05
CA TYR A 201 7.02 -17.47 -19.93
C TYR A 201 8.02 -17.82 -18.82
N TYR A 202 7.57 -17.76 -17.57
CA TYR A 202 8.36 -18.15 -16.41
C TYR A 202 7.55 -19.00 -15.45
N TYR A 203 8.24 -19.84 -14.69
CA TYR A 203 7.62 -20.69 -13.68
C TYR A 203 7.67 -20.02 -12.31
N THR A 204 6.55 -20.06 -11.60
CA THR A 204 6.48 -19.81 -10.15
C THR A 204 5.81 -20.98 -9.46
N ARG A 205 6.10 -21.18 -8.17
CA ARG A 205 5.52 -22.28 -7.41
C ARG A 205 3.98 -22.23 -7.43
N ALA A 206 3.37 -23.17 -8.12
CA ALA A 206 1.93 -23.41 -8.06
C ALA A 206 1.52 -23.99 -6.70
N PHE A 207 0.38 -23.53 -6.17
CA PHE A 207 -0.28 -24.22 -5.06
C PHE A 207 -1.16 -25.35 -5.62
N SER A 208 -0.91 -26.58 -5.18
CA SER A 208 -1.63 -27.80 -5.63
C SER A 208 -1.52 -28.03 -7.16
N SER A 209 -2.63 -28.40 -7.83
CA SER A 209 -2.76 -28.57 -9.29
C SER A 209 -3.15 -27.28 -10.02
N GLY A 210 -2.75 -26.11 -9.48
CA GLY A 210 -2.89 -24.81 -10.14
C GLY A 210 -1.89 -24.64 -11.28
N ALA A 211 -2.04 -23.59 -12.09
CA ALA A 211 -1.03 -23.19 -13.06
C ALA A 211 0.25 -22.73 -12.32
N GLY A 212 1.41 -23.14 -12.83
CA GLY A 212 2.73 -22.71 -12.38
C GLY A 212 3.45 -21.84 -13.40
N VAL A 213 2.98 -21.78 -14.65
CA VAL A 213 3.58 -20.99 -15.71
C VAL A 213 2.78 -19.70 -15.91
N PHE A 214 3.51 -18.58 -15.96
CA PHE A 214 2.95 -17.23 -16.09
C PHE A 214 3.53 -16.54 -17.32
N SER A 215 2.70 -15.78 -18.03
CA SER A 215 3.14 -14.99 -19.19
C SER A 215 3.84 -13.71 -18.73
N ILE A 216 4.81 -13.23 -19.51
CA ILE A 216 5.38 -11.90 -19.26
C ILE A 216 4.46 -10.75 -19.71
N ASP A 217 3.43 -11.04 -20.50
CA ASP A 217 2.46 -10.06 -21.02
C ASP A 217 1.34 -9.69 -20.05
N GLU A 218 1.39 -10.25 -18.84
CA GLU A 218 0.44 -9.96 -17.76
C GLU A 218 1.20 -9.56 -16.48
N PRO A 219 0.52 -8.94 -15.49
CA PRO A 219 1.11 -8.77 -14.17
C PRO A 219 1.27 -10.12 -13.47
N THR A 220 2.33 -10.28 -12.68
CA THR A 220 2.55 -11.52 -11.93
C THR A 220 1.67 -11.63 -10.69
N ASN A 221 1.47 -12.84 -10.18
CA ASN A 221 0.90 -13.08 -8.85
C ASN A 221 1.78 -12.54 -7.71
N GLY A 222 1.21 -12.41 -6.51
CA GLY A 222 1.93 -11.97 -5.31
C GLY A 222 3.19 -12.79 -5.00
N ILE A 223 4.35 -12.11 -4.88
CA ILE A 223 5.63 -12.75 -4.58
C ILE A 223 5.64 -13.33 -3.15
N ASN A 224 6.16 -14.55 -3.03
CA ASN A 224 6.35 -15.28 -1.77
C ASN A 224 7.78 -15.84 -1.66
N LYS A 225 8.17 -16.43 -0.53
CA LYS A 225 9.55 -16.91 -0.31
C LYS A 225 10.00 -18.04 -1.26
N SER A 226 9.07 -18.78 -1.86
CA SER A 226 9.35 -19.89 -2.77
C SER A 226 9.09 -19.53 -4.23
N PHE A 227 9.01 -18.24 -4.54
CA PHE A 227 8.50 -17.76 -5.83
C PHE A 227 9.31 -18.26 -7.02
N ARG A 228 10.64 -18.19 -6.92
CA ARG A 228 11.59 -18.61 -7.97
C ARG A 228 12.04 -20.08 -7.84
N GLN A 229 11.29 -20.90 -7.10
CA GLN A 229 11.60 -22.33 -6.98
C GLN A 229 11.48 -23.02 -8.34
N LYS A 230 12.46 -23.87 -8.71
CA LYS A 230 12.39 -24.67 -9.94
C LYS A 230 11.17 -25.63 -9.90
N PRO A 231 10.63 -26.02 -11.07
CA PRO A 231 9.57 -27.04 -11.14
C PRO A 231 9.96 -28.32 -10.38
N TYR A 232 9.04 -28.82 -9.55
CA TYR A 232 9.23 -30.02 -8.73
C TYR A 232 7.96 -30.88 -8.69
N GLY A 233 8.11 -32.16 -8.30
CA GLY A 233 6.98 -33.08 -8.14
C GLY A 233 6.19 -33.28 -9.45
N ILE A 234 4.87 -33.11 -9.38
CA ILE A 234 3.99 -33.27 -10.54
C ILE A 234 4.30 -32.27 -11.67
N HIS A 235 4.74 -31.07 -11.33
CA HIS A 235 5.06 -30.01 -12.31
C HIS A 235 6.39 -30.25 -13.02
N LYS A 236 7.26 -31.11 -12.46
CA LYS A 236 8.49 -31.56 -13.13
C LYS A 236 8.24 -32.75 -14.06
N THR A 237 7.28 -33.60 -13.73
CA THR A 237 7.11 -34.92 -14.36
C THR A 237 5.92 -35.01 -15.31
N ARG A 238 4.95 -34.10 -15.21
CA ARG A 238 3.73 -34.12 -16.02
C ARG A 238 3.41 -32.74 -16.54
N GLU A 239 2.80 -32.71 -17.73
CA GLU A 239 2.22 -31.50 -18.28
C GLU A 239 0.96 -31.12 -17.51
N ASN A 240 0.80 -29.82 -17.27
CA ASN A 240 -0.37 -29.27 -16.61
C ASN A 240 -1.24 -28.59 -17.67
N PRO A 241 -2.49 -29.04 -17.89
CA PRO A 241 -3.35 -28.45 -18.91
C PRO A 241 -3.69 -26.96 -18.72
N LYS A 242 -3.34 -26.39 -17.56
CA LYS A 242 -3.53 -24.97 -17.25
C LYS A 242 -2.30 -24.12 -17.56
N ASP A 243 -1.15 -24.74 -17.79
CA ASP A 243 0.08 -24.04 -18.14
C ASP A 243 0.16 -23.86 -19.67
N ALA A 244 0.61 -22.68 -20.12
CA ALA A 244 0.73 -22.38 -21.54
C ALA A 244 1.85 -23.18 -22.23
N ILE A 245 2.89 -23.53 -21.47
CA ILE A 245 4.01 -24.39 -21.89
C ILE A 245 4.35 -25.36 -20.77
N ARG A 246 5.22 -26.35 -21.02
CA ARG A 246 5.70 -27.24 -19.95
C ARG A 246 6.46 -26.41 -18.92
N ALA A 247 6.20 -26.66 -17.63
CA ALA A 247 6.86 -25.92 -16.55
C ALA A 247 8.40 -26.03 -16.60
N THR A 248 8.94 -27.14 -17.10
CA THR A 248 10.39 -27.34 -17.31
C THR A 248 10.98 -26.50 -18.43
N ASP A 249 10.15 -26.02 -19.35
CA ASP A 249 10.57 -25.23 -20.52
C ASP A 249 10.42 -23.73 -20.22
N ALA A 250 9.73 -23.37 -19.15
CA ALA A 250 9.58 -22.01 -18.68
C ALA A 250 10.86 -21.49 -17.99
N HIS A 251 11.09 -20.18 -18.08
CA HIS A 251 12.22 -19.53 -17.44
C HIS A 251 12.14 -19.64 -15.91
N VAL A 252 13.30 -19.85 -15.26
CA VAL A 252 13.41 -19.79 -13.80
C VAL A 252 13.96 -18.42 -13.44
N LEU A 253 13.15 -17.61 -12.76
CA LEU A 253 13.53 -16.24 -12.39
C LEU A 253 14.80 -16.21 -11.53
N THR A 254 15.69 -15.28 -11.84
CA THR A 254 16.83 -14.98 -10.96
C THR A 254 16.38 -14.18 -9.75
N GLN A 255 17.21 -14.14 -8.69
CA GLN A 255 16.89 -13.32 -7.51
C GLN A 255 16.73 -11.83 -7.88
N GLN A 256 17.57 -11.32 -8.78
CA GLN A 256 17.49 -9.93 -9.25
C GLN A 256 16.22 -9.68 -10.06
N GLN A 257 15.76 -10.63 -10.88
CA GLN A 257 14.47 -10.54 -11.55
C GLN A 257 13.32 -10.49 -10.53
N MET A 258 13.32 -11.38 -9.52
CA MET A 258 12.32 -11.39 -8.45
C MET A 258 12.30 -10.05 -7.66
N ALA A 259 13.47 -9.51 -7.32
CA ALA A 259 13.58 -8.22 -6.63
C ALA A 259 13.02 -7.06 -7.48
N ARG A 260 13.32 -7.03 -8.79
CA ARG A 260 12.78 -6.03 -9.72
C ARG A 260 11.28 -6.17 -9.95
N LEU A 261 10.75 -7.39 -9.98
CA LEU A 261 9.30 -7.64 -10.00
C LEU A 261 8.62 -7.12 -8.73
N GLN A 262 9.29 -7.17 -7.59
CA GLN A 262 8.85 -6.55 -6.34
C GLN A 262 9.05 -5.01 -6.33
N GLY A 263 9.68 -4.44 -7.36
CA GLY A 263 9.85 -3.00 -7.53
C GLY A 263 11.14 -2.43 -6.91
N PHE A 264 12.10 -3.28 -6.49
CA PHE A 264 13.43 -2.79 -6.09
C PHE A 264 14.23 -2.32 -7.30
N PRO A 265 15.09 -1.29 -7.14
CA PRO A 265 15.89 -0.80 -8.24
C PRO A 265 16.99 -1.81 -8.62
N ARG A 266 17.41 -1.80 -9.89
CA ARG A 266 18.40 -2.75 -10.44
C ARG A 266 19.75 -2.71 -9.71
N ASN A 267 20.12 -1.56 -9.16
CA ASN A 267 21.37 -1.36 -8.41
C ASN A 267 21.21 -1.61 -6.90
N PHE A 268 20.07 -2.12 -6.43
CA PHE A 268 19.89 -2.51 -5.04
C PHE A 268 20.78 -3.70 -4.71
N LYS A 269 21.59 -3.58 -3.65
CA LYS A 269 22.60 -4.56 -3.29
C LYS A 269 22.01 -5.64 -2.39
N TRP A 270 22.22 -6.90 -2.76
CA TRP A 270 21.87 -8.08 -1.98
C TRP A 270 23.15 -8.84 -1.59
N PRO A 271 23.70 -8.66 -0.37
CA PRO A 271 25.04 -9.14 -0.01
C PRO A 271 25.08 -10.65 0.33
N ILE A 272 24.66 -11.50 -0.62
CA ILE A 272 24.63 -12.98 -0.49
C ILE A 272 26.03 -13.53 -0.22
N SER A 273 27.05 -12.98 -0.89
CA SER A 273 28.44 -13.48 -0.85
C SER A 273 29.14 -13.28 0.49
N SER A 274 28.52 -12.58 1.44
CA SER A 274 29.11 -12.33 2.77
C SER A 274 29.06 -13.54 3.72
N GLY A 275 28.41 -14.65 3.33
CA GLY A 275 28.20 -15.83 4.18
C GLY A 275 27.20 -15.63 5.32
N LYS A 276 26.69 -14.40 5.53
CA LYS A 276 25.78 -14.03 6.61
C LYS A 276 24.30 -14.17 6.26
N LEU A 277 23.98 -14.26 4.97
CA LEU A 277 22.62 -14.34 4.44
C LEU A 277 22.47 -15.57 3.55
N ALA A 278 21.48 -16.41 3.85
CA ALA A 278 21.08 -17.46 2.93
C ALA A 278 20.25 -16.86 1.79
N VAL A 279 20.27 -17.49 0.61
CA VAL A 279 19.47 -17.02 -0.52
C VAL A 279 17.97 -16.99 -0.17
N GLY A 280 17.50 -17.96 0.62
CA GLY A 280 16.13 -18.00 1.12
C GLY A 280 15.76 -16.84 2.06
N ASP A 281 16.73 -16.26 2.78
CA ASP A 281 16.49 -15.07 3.61
C ASP A 281 16.14 -13.88 2.72
N ILE A 282 16.91 -13.68 1.66
CA ILE A 282 16.70 -12.56 0.73
C ILE A 282 15.37 -12.72 -0.02
N ASP A 283 15.05 -13.92 -0.50
CA ASP A 283 13.75 -14.18 -1.15
C ASP A 283 12.59 -13.86 -0.19
N GLN A 284 12.73 -14.18 1.09
CA GLN A 284 11.76 -13.86 2.12
C GLN A 284 11.68 -12.35 2.40
N MET A 285 12.82 -11.65 2.45
CA MET A 285 12.90 -10.19 2.60
C MET A 285 12.22 -9.46 1.43
N VAL A 286 12.49 -9.88 0.19
CA VAL A 286 11.83 -9.37 -1.02
C VAL A 286 10.32 -9.62 -0.93
N ALA A 287 9.89 -10.85 -0.64
CA ALA A 287 8.47 -11.20 -0.58
C ALA A 287 7.67 -10.39 0.46
N ASN A 288 8.28 -10.12 1.61
CA ASN A 288 7.68 -9.37 2.71
C ASN A 288 7.65 -7.86 2.45
N ALA A 289 8.59 -7.33 1.69
CA ALA A 289 8.68 -5.90 1.44
C ALA A 289 7.40 -5.35 0.77
N MET A 290 7.02 -4.14 1.15
CA MET A 290 6.14 -3.34 0.31
C MET A 290 6.91 -2.90 -0.93
N PRO A 291 6.35 -3.04 -2.14
CA PRO A 291 7.02 -2.57 -3.35
C PRO A 291 7.37 -1.07 -3.30
N PRO A 292 8.62 -0.65 -3.55
CA PRO A 292 9.02 0.76 -3.53
C PRO A 292 8.21 1.65 -4.46
N ALA A 293 7.96 1.20 -5.69
CA ALA A 293 7.15 1.96 -6.65
C ALA A 293 5.70 2.16 -6.18
N PHE A 294 5.13 1.18 -5.49
CA PHE A 294 3.79 1.32 -4.91
C PHE A 294 3.79 2.30 -3.73
N ALA A 295 4.78 2.19 -2.83
CA ALA A 295 4.96 3.11 -1.71
C ALA A 295 5.16 4.56 -2.17
N TYR A 296 5.87 4.78 -3.28
CA TYR A 296 6.06 6.11 -3.88
C TYR A 296 4.74 6.80 -4.22
N HIS A 297 3.76 6.10 -4.81
CA HIS A 297 2.48 6.73 -5.19
C HIS A 297 1.68 7.16 -3.94
N ILE A 298 1.72 6.36 -2.88
CA ILE A 298 1.10 6.70 -1.58
C ILE A 298 1.81 7.90 -0.95
N ALA A 299 3.15 7.86 -0.89
CA ALA A 299 3.97 8.93 -0.35
C ALA A 299 3.79 10.25 -1.11
N LYS A 300 3.68 10.18 -2.45
CA LYS A 300 3.38 11.35 -3.29
C LYS A 300 2.06 11.99 -2.89
N ALA A 301 0.98 11.20 -2.77
CA ALA A 301 -0.32 11.74 -2.35
C ALA A 301 -0.27 12.38 -0.95
N ILE A 302 0.45 11.77 -0.02
CA ILE A 302 0.65 12.30 1.34
C ILE A 302 1.43 13.62 1.29
N ARG A 303 2.57 13.67 0.60
CA ARG A 303 3.38 14.90 0.46
C ARG A 303 2.56 16.02 -0.15
N GLU A 304 1.88 15.74 -1.26
CA GLU A 304 1.05 16.74 -1.94
C GLU A 304 -0.05 17.28 -1.03
N ARG A 305 -0.67 16.41 -0.24
CA ARG A 305 -1.67 16.81 0.77
C ARG A 305 -1.07 17.61 1.92
N HIS A 306 0.15 17.28 2.37
CA HIS A 306 0.85 18.01 3.41
C HIS A 306 1.26 19.42 2.93
N GLU A 307 1.66 19.56 1.66
CA GLU A 307 1.93 20.83 0.97
C GLU A 307 0.67 21.64 0.64
N GLY A 308 -0.51 21.10 0.98
CA GLY A 308 -1.79 21.77 0.82
C GLY A 308 -2.42 21.71 -0.56
N LYS A 309 -1.98 20.78 -1.43
CA LYS A 309 -2.70 20.49 -2.67
C LYS A 309 -4.07 19.92 -2.36
N VAL A 310 -5.09 20.53 -2.96
CA VAL A 310 -6.49 20.21 -2.72
C VAL A 310 -7.04 19.43 -3.91
N SER A 311 -7.62 18.26 -3.64
CA SER A 311 -8.48 17.62 -4.64
C SER A 311 -9.74 18.46 -4.80
N LYS A 312 -10.07 18.81 -6.05
CA LYS A 312 -11.36 19.43 -6.36
C LYS A 312 -12.47 18.56 -5.77
N VAL A 313 -13.42 19.22 -5.12
CA VAL A 313 -14.66 18.63 -4.63
C VAL A 313 -15.26 17.72 -5.70
N ASN A 314 -15.49 16.46 -5.33
CA ASN A 314 -15.99 15.43 -6.22
C ASN A 314 -17.34 15.83 -6.84
N ARG A 315 -17.55 15.46 -8.11
CA ARG A 315 -18.81 15.61 -8.86
C ARG A 315 -20.01 15.02 -8.10
N ASP A 316 -19.79 14.02 -7.27
CA ASP A 316 -20.82 13.38 -6.45
C ASP A 316 -21.50 14.35 -5.49
N PHE A 317 -20.79 15.38 -4.99
CA PHE A 317 -21.42 16.40 -4.16
C PHE A 317 -22.37 17.30 -4.97
N GLY A 318 -21.97 17.69 -6.18
CA GLY A 318 -22.85 18.44 -7.09
C GLY A 318 -24.10 17.63 -7.46
N ALA A 319 -23.93 16.33 -7.76
CA ALA A 319 -25.04 15.42 -8.01
C ALA A 319 -25.96 15.29 -6.78
N CYS A 320 -25.39 15.11 -5.59
CA CYS A 320 -26.15 15.07 -4.35
C CYS A 320 -26.96 16.35 -4.12
N LEU A 321 -26.38 17.54 -4.35
CA LEU A 321 -27.12 18.80 -4.26
C LEU A 321 -28.28 18.86 -5.25
N ARG A 322 -28.11 18.41 -6.51
CA ARG A 322 -29.23 18.36 -7.47
C ARG A 322 -30.38 17.47 -7.00
N GLU A 323 -30.05 16.34 -6.38
CA GLU A 323 -31.03 15.37 -5.90
C GLU A 323 -31.74 15.84 -4.63
N THR A 324 -30.98 16.41 -3.68
CA THR A 324 -31.48 16.75 -2.34
C THR A 324 -32.01 18.18 -2.22
N ARG A 325 -31.58 19.09 -3.10
CA ARG A 325 -31.89 20.53 -3.06
C ARG A 325 -32.44 21.01 -4.40
N LYS A 326 -33.66 20.56 -4.70
CA LYS A 326 -34.40 20.90 -5.94
C LYS A 326 -34.71 22.40 -6.08
N ASP A 327 -34.56 23.16 -5.01
CA ASP A 327 -34.68 24.62 -4.98
C ASP A 327 -33.45 25.36 -5.55
N LEU A 328 -32.32 24.67 -5.75
CA LEU A 328 -31.10 25.24 -6.28
C LEU A 328 -30.99 25.05 -7.79
N ASN A 329 -30.58 26.10 -8.51
CA ASN A 329 -30.23 26.00 -9.93
C ASN A 329 -28.75 25.60 -10.12
N GLU A 330 -28.40 25.17 -11.33
CA GLU A 330 -27.06 24.64 -11.64
C GLU A 330 -25.94 25.64 -11.36
N ARG A 331 -26.14 26.93 -11.69
CA ARG A 331 -25.17 27.99 -11.41
C ARG A 331 -24.92 28.15 -9.91
N THR A 332 -25.96 28.04 -9.09
CA THR A 332 -25.85 28.10 -7.63
C THR A 332 -25.09 26.89 -7.10
N ILE A 333 -25.34 25.69 -7.63
CA ILE A 333 -24.62 24.46 -7.25
C ILE A 333 -23.13 24.57 -7.58
N ASP A 334 -22.79 25.06 -8.77
CA ASP A 334 -21.40 25.29 -9.17
C ASP A 334 -20.71 26.31 -8.26
N ASN A 335 -21.41 27.40 -7.91
CA ASN A 335 -20.91 28.40 -6.98
C ASN A 335 -20.65 27.82 -5.59
N ILE A 336 -21.52 26.93 -5.08
CA ILE A 336 -21.33 26.24 -3.80
C ILE A 336 -20.08 25.36 -3.89
N CYS A 337 -19.95 24.52 -4.92
CA CYS A 337 -18.77 23.68 -5.11
C CYS A 337 -17.46 24.51 -5.20
N GLY A 338 -17.51 25.64 -5.91
CA GLY A 338 -16.40 26.59 -6.00
C GLY A 338 -16.04 27.23 -4.65
N ARG A 339 -17.03 27.55 -3.80
CA ARG A 339 -16.82 28.06 -2.44
C ARG A 339 -16.17 27.02 -1.53
N VAL A 340 -16.59 25.76 -1.59
CA VAL A 340 -15.95 24.66 -0.83
C VAL A 340 -14.48 24.53 -1.23
N ASN A 341 -14.19 24.50 -2.54
CA ASN A 341 -12.82 24.41 -3.03
C ASN A 341 -11.95 25.59 -2.55
N ARG A 342 -12.46 26.82 -2.66
CA ARG A 342 -11.76 28.03 -2.18
C ARG A 342 -11.50 27.98 -0.67
N GLY A 343 -12.52 27.63 0.13
CA GLY A 343 -12.37 27.47 1.58
C GLY A 343 -11.28 26.46 1.93
N ARG A 344 -11.26 25.31 1.26
CA ARG A 344 -10.21 24.29 1.48
C ARG A 344 -8.83 24.70 1.03
N ILE A 345 -8.71 25.47 -0.06
CA ILE A 345 -7.43 26.05 -0.48
C ILE A 345 -6.88 26.96 0.63
N LEU A 346 -7.73 27.82 1.22
CA LEU A 346 -7.34 28.66 2.36
C LEU A 346 -6.90 27.84 3.58
N LEU A 347 -7.48 26.66 3.78
CA LEU A 347 -7.12 25.71 4.83
C LEU A 347 -5.87 24.87 4.52
N GLY A 348 -5.10 25.21 3.48
CA GLY A 348 -3.96 24.40 3.05
C GLY A 348 -4.39 22.98 2.70
N GLY A 349 -5.53 22.85 2.04
CA GLY A 349 -6.14 21.59 1.63
C GLY A 349 -6.79 20.77 2.73
N ARG A 350 -6.58 21.07 4.01
CA ARG A 350 -7.09 20.27 5.14
C ARG A 350 -8.61 20.12 5.09
N THR A 351 -9.08 18.93 5.47
CA THR A 351 -10.51 18.63 5.64
C THR A 351 -10.70 18.09 7.03
N TYR A 352 -11.47 18.75 7.88
CA TYR A 352 -11.52 18.36 9.29
C TYR A 352 -12.57 17.29 9.55
N SER A 353 -12.35 16.46 10.56
CA SER A 353 -13.32 15.44 11.00
C SER A 353 -14.66 16.03 11.47
N ASP A 354 -14.65 17.29 11.87
CA ASP A 354 -15.83 18.04 12.31
C ASP A 354 -15.97 19.32 11.48
N ALA A 355 -17.15 19.51 10.88
CA ALA A 355 -17.46 20.64 10.03
C ALA A 355 -17.46 21.99 10.77
N TYR A 356 -17.76 21.99 12.07
CA TYR A 356 -17.66 23.16 12.93
C TYR A 356 -16.21 23.53 13.18
N ILE A 357 -15.34 22.54 13.38
CA ILE A 357 -13.89 22.77 13.47
C ILE A 357 -13.34 23.28 12.13
N GLU A 358 -13.74 22.68 11.01
CA GLU A 358 -13.34 23.15 9.66
C GLU A 358 -13.76 24.62 9.45
N ALA A 359 -15.00 24.97 9.81
CA ALA A 359 -15.50 26.33 9.69
C ALA A 359 -14.81 27.31 10.66
N ALA A 360 -14.49 26.89 11.88
CA ALA A 360 -13.80 27.71 12.87
C ALA A 360 -12.34 27.95 12.49
N GLU A 361 -11.66 26.96 11.91
CA GLU A 361 -10.31 27.14 11.40
C GLU A 361 -10.30 28.08 10.19
N LEU A 362 -11.31 28.00 9.32
CA LEU A 362 -11.45 28.93 8.21
C LEU A 362 -11.60 30.37 8.71
N GLU A 363 -12.40 30.59 9.76
CA GLU A 363 -12.52 31.90 10.42
C GLU A 363 -11.17 32.42 10.92
N ARG A 364 -10.39 31.56 11.58
CA ARG A 364 -9.06 31.89 12.08
C ARG A 364 -8.12 32.32 10.94
N VAL A 365 -8.12 31.59 9.82
CA VAL A 365 -7.33 31.94 8.63
C VAL A 365 -7.76 33.29 8.04
N PHE A 366 -9.06 33.58 7.99
CA PHE A 366 -9.54 34.89 7.56
C PHE A 366 -9.03 36.02 8.45
N ASP A 367 -9.05 35.82 9.76
CA ASP A 367 -8.59 36.83 10.72
C ASP A 367 -7.08 37.07 10.60
N ASP A 368 -6.29 36.02 10.34
CA ASP A 368 -4.85 36.12 10.06
C ASP A 368 -4.58 36.91 8.77
N ILE A 369 -5.30 36.61 7.68
CA ILE A 369 -5.19 37.34 6.39
C ILE A 369 -5.53 38.82 6.59
N TYR A 370 -6.63 39.11 7.29
CA TYR A 370 -7.06 40.47 7.56
C TYR A 370 -6.03 41.25 8.39
N LYS A 371 -5.46 40.60 9.41
CA LYS A 371 -4.41 41.19 10.24
C LYS A 371 -3.16 41.52 9.42
N ALA A 372 -2.67 40.57 8.62
CA ALA A 372 -1.50 40.76 7.77
C ALA A 372 -1.70 41.90 6.76
N TRP A 373 -2.87 41.96 6.12
CA TRP A 373 -3.20 43.06 5.22
C TRP A 373 -3.22 44.41 5.93
N LYS A 374 -3.86 44.51 7.09
CA LYS A 374 -3.93 45.76 7.87
C LYS A 374 -2.55 46.23 8.31
N GLU A 375 -1.65 45.31 8.67
CA GLU A 375 -0.26 45.61 8.99
C GLU A 375 0.50 46.12 7.76
N ASN A 376 0.34 45.49 6.59
CA ASN A 376 0.94 45.95 5.34
C ASN A 376 0.45 47.36 4.93
N GLN A 377 -0.83 47.67 5.15
CA GLN A 377 -1.38 49.01 4.85
C GLN A 377 -0.81 50.14 5.72
N ARG A 378 -0.25 49.81 6.91
CA ARG A 378 0.40 50.79 7.80
C ARG A 378 1.80 51.18 7.34
N LEU A 379 2.42 50.40 6.46
CA LEU A 379 3.74 50.71 5.91
C LEU A 379 3.66 51.85 4.87
N PRO A 380 4.73 52.67 4.76
CA PRO A 380 4.92 53.58 3.63
C PRO A 380 4.71 52.86 2.30
N LYS A 381 4.16 53.55 1.30
CA LYS A 381 3.69 52.92 0.04
C LYS A 381 4.80 52.16 -0.69
N ASP A 382 6.03 52.66 -0.61
CA ASP A 382 7.27 52.10 -1.16
C ASP A 382 7.79 50.88 -0.40
N GLN A 383 7.29 50.62 0.82
CA GLN A 383 7.70 49.53 1.70
C GLN A 383 6.64 48.44 1.85
N ARG A 384 5.49 48.56 1.16
CA ARG A 384 4.43 47.55 1.20
C ARG A 384 4.86 46.32 0.43
N ASP A 385 4.64 45.14 1.02
CA ASP A 385 4.81 43.88 0.31
C ASP A 385 3.69 43.71 -0.73
N PRO A 386 4.00 43.65 -2.04
CA PRO A 386 2.99 43.48 -3.08
C PRO A 386 2.32 42.09 -3.07
N ASN A 387 2.88 41.11 -2.34
CA ASN A 387 2.33 39.76 -2.27
C ASN A 387 1.23 39.60 -1.21
N VAL A 388 1.05 40.57 -0.32
CA VAL A 388 -0.02 40.54 0.70
C VAL A 388 -1.36 40.89 0.06
N GLN A 389 -2.23 39.88 -0.06
CA GLN A 389 -3.55 40.00 -0.69
C GLN A 389 -4.52 40.83 0.14
N GLU A 390 -5.46 41.48 -0.54
CA GLU A 390 -6.63 42.09 0.10
C GLU A 390 -7.55 41.01 0.69
N PRO A 391 -8.03 41.15 1.94
CA PRO A 391 -8.93 40.20 2.55
C PRO A 391 -10.28 40.16 1.82
N PHE A 392 -10.91 38.99 1.82
CA PHE A 392 -12.24 38.80 1.24
C PHE A 392 -13.31 39.59 2.02
N ASP A 393 -14.42 39.92 1.35
CA ASP A 393 -15.56 40.52 2.03
C ASP A 393 -16.23 39.56 3.03
N THR A 394 -17.02 40.12 3.96
CA THR A 394 -17.70 39.37 5.02
C THR A 394 -18.73 38.37 4.48
N THR A 395 -19.30 38.64 3.30
CA THR A 395 -20.27 37.75 2.64
C THR A 395 -19.58 36.51 2.09
N ALA A 396 -18.42 36.66 1.43
CA ALA A 396 -17.60 35.57 0.92
C ALA A 396 -17.13 34.65 2.05
N LYS A 397 -16.75 35.23 3.20
CA LYS A 397 -16.41 34.50 4.43
C LYS A 397 -17.58 33.63 4.93
N SER A 398 -18.76 34.23 5.07
CA SER A 398 -19.98 33.51 5.50
C SER A 398 -20.38 32.40 4.51
N ASP A 399 -20.37 32.71 3.22
CA ASP A 399 -20.74 31.80 2.14
C ASP A 399 -19.85 30.55 2.09
N MET A 400 -18.53 30.71 2.28
CA MET A 400 -17.61 29.57 2.32
C MET A 400 -17.88 28.66 3.51
N ARG A 401 -18.21 29.22 4.68
CA ARG A 401 -18.58 28.43 5.88
C ARG A 401 -19.82 27.60 5.64
N VAL A 402 -20.86 28.21 5.08
CA VAL A 402 -22.11 27.51 4.77
C VAL A 402 -21.84 26.39 3.77
N ALA A 403 -21.05 26.65 2.73
CA ALA A 403 -20.70 25.65 1.73
C ALA A 403 -19.92 24.46 2.33
N LEU A 404 -18.96 24.70 3.23
CA LEU A 404 -18.20 23.64 3.91
C LEU A 404 -19.09 22.75 4.78
N ARG A 405 -20.03 23.35 5.53
CA ARG A 405 -21.01 22.60 6.34
C ARG A 405 -21.90 21.72 5.46
N MET A 406 -22.46 22.28 4.38
CA MET A 406 -23.25 21.52 3.41
C MET A 406 -22.46 20.33 2.83
N TYR A 407 -21.17 20.53 2.56
CA TYR A 407 -20.31 19.46 2.07
C TYR A 407 -20.11 18.33 3.09
N ALA A 408 -19.93 18.67 4.36
CA ALA A 408 -19.71 17.70 5.42
C ALA A 408 -20.96 16.88 5.76
N GLU A 409 -22.15 17.47 5.61
CA GLU A 409 -23.44 16.82 5.88
C GLU A 409 -23.90 15.87 4.76
N ARG A 410 -23.18 15.81 3.64
CA ARG A 410 -23.57 14.98 2.50
C ARG A 410 -23.60 13.49 2.89
N PRO A 411 -24.61 12.72 2.46
CA PRO A 411 -24.56 11.27 2.52
C PRO A 411 -23.33 10.75 1.76
N ARG A 412 -22.62 9.78 2.34
CA ARG A 412 -21.53 9.09 1.65
C ARG A 412 -21.82 7.60 1.56
N GLU A 413 -21.41 7.01 0.45
CA GLU A 413 -21.38 5.56 0.32
C GLU A 413 -20.35 4.97 1.29
N LYS A 414 -20.63 3.74 1.74
CA LYS A 414 -19.67 2.99 2.55
C LYS A 414 -18.54 2.51 1.65
N SER A 415 -17.31 2.67 2.11
CA SER A 415 -16.15 2.16 1.38
C SER A 415 -16.13 0.63 1.37
N GLU A 416 -15.41 0.06 0.41
CA GLU A 416 -15.19 -1.39 0.32
C GLU A 416 -14.57 -1.95 1.62
N VAL A 417 -13.69 -1.19 2.26
CA VAL A 417 -13.07 -1.55 3.53
C VAL A 417 -14.10 -1.53 4.67
N GLU A 418 -14.98 -0.52 4.74
CA GLU A 418 -16.07 -0.49 5.72
C GLU A 418 -17.02 -1.69 5.55
N VAL A 419 -17.32 -2.07 4.31
CA VAL A 419 -18.12 -3.27 4.01
C VAL A 419 -17.38 -4.54 4.46
N ALA A 420 -16.07 -4.64 4.24
CA ALA A 420 -15.26 -5.78 4.69
C ALA A 420 -15.23 -5.89 6.22
N ILE A 421 -15.01 -4.78 6.93
CA ILE A 421 -15.06 -4.71 8.39
C ILE A 421 -16.43 -5.19 8.91
N ALA A 422 -17.52 -4.68 8.34
CA ALA A 422 -18.87 -5.07 8.72
C ALA A 422 -19.16 -6.57 8.47
N LYS A 423 -18.65 -7.13 7.37
CA LYS A 423 -18.70 -8.58 7.11
C LYS A 423 -17.93 -9.37 8.18
N GLY A 424 -16.74 -8.91 8.55
CA GLY A 424 -15.96 -9.47 9.65
C GLY A 424 -16.75 -9.47 10.97
N GLU A 425 -17.43 -8.37 11.29
CA GLU A 425 -18.31 -8.29 12.47
C GLU A 425 -19.49 -9.27 12.42
N ALA A 426 -20.14 -9.40 11.27
CA ALA A 426 -21.26 -10.31 11.10
C ALA A 426 -20.85 -11.78 11.24
N LYS A 427 -19.67 -12.18 10.72
CA LYS A 427 -19.10 -13.51 10.93
C LYS A 427 -18.86 -13.79 12.41
N ARG A 428 -18.32 -12.82 13.15
CA ARG A 428 -18.06 -12.92 14.59
C ARG A 428 -19.32 -13.15 15.42
N LYS A 429 -20.45 -12.52 15.09
CA LYS A 429 -21.74 -12.75 15.78
C LYS A 429 -22.25 -14.19 15.65
N ARG A 430 -21.71 -14.98 14.70
CA ARG A 430 -22.11 -16.37 14.43
C ARG A 430 -21.16 -17.41 15.06
N GLU A 431 -20.00 -17.00 15.57
CA GLU A 431 -19.06 -17.91 16.23
C GLU A 431 -19.33 -17.94 17.74
N PRO A 432 -19.39 -19.13 18.38
CA PRO A 432 -19.52 -19.23 19.83
C PRO A 432 -18.29 -18.61 20.49
N LYS A 433 -18.52 -17.69 21.44
CA LYS A 433 -17.47 -17.00 22.18
C LYS A 433 -16.53 -18.02 22.83
N ARG A 434 -15.28 -18.12 22.37
CA ARG A 434 -14.21 -18.73 23.16
C ARG A 434 -13.85 -17.80 24.32
N PRO A 435 -13.61 -18.31 25.54
CA PRO A 435 -13.29 -17.47 26.69
C PRO A 435 -11.93 -16.80 26.46
N SER A 436 -11.87 -15.47 26.53
CA SER A 436 -10.61 -14.75 26.50
C SER A 436 -9.92 -14.89 27.86
N LEU A 437 -8.77 -15.56 27.88
CA LEU A 437 -7.83 -15.59 29.00
C LEU A 437 -7.11 -14.24 29.11
N PHE A 438 -7.74 -13.23 29.72
CA PHE A 438 -7.01 -12.11 30.31
C PHE A 438 -7.76 -11.57 31.54
N PRO A 439 -7.03 -11.22 32.62
CA PRO A 439 -7.62 -10.74 33.86
C PRO A 439 -8.17 -9.31 33.70
N ARG A 440 -9.31 -9.07 34.35
CA ARG A 440 -9.97 -7.77 34.43
C ARG A 440 -9.26 -6.88 35.46
N TYR A 441 -8.88 -5.66 35.08
CA TYR A 441 -8.66 -4.56 36.04
C TYR A 441 -9.84 -3.56 35.99
N PRO A 442 -10.24 -2.95 37.12
CA PRO A 442 -11.40 -2.07 37.20
C PRO A 442 -11.03 -0.58 37.10
N ALA A 443 -11.85 0.22 36.42
CA ALA A 443 -12.62 1.34 37.01
C ALA A 443 -13.08 2.42 35.98
N LYS A 444 -14.41 2.59 35.96
CA LYS A 444 -15.24 3.82 35.91
C LYS A 444 -15.20 4.78 34.68
N TRP A 445 -16.40 5.33 34.42
CA TRP A 445 -16.86 6.26 33.37
C TRP A 445 -17.24 5.55 32.04
N LEU A 446 -18.45 5.59 31.47
CA LEU A 446 -19.63 6.50 31.51
C LEU A 446 -20.96 5.71 31.42
N ALA A 447 -22.02 6.23 32.07
CA ALA A 447 -23.43 5.96 31.78
C ALA A 447 -23.88 6.80 30.55
N LYS A 448 -24.90 6.53 29.73
CA LYS A 448 -26.05 5.61 29.71
C LYS A 448 -26.67 5.70 28.29
N TRP A 449 -27.01 4.59 27.64
CA TRP A 449 -28.11 4.45 26.64
C TRP A 449 -28.75 3.07 26.85
N THR A 450 -30.09 2.94 26.80
CA THR A 450 -30.87 1.71 27.15
C THR A 450 -31.46 0.98 25.94
N ILE A 451 -31.84 -0.28 26.17
CA ILE A 451 -32.06 -1.40 25.22
C ILE A 451 -33.48 -1.51 24.64
N GLU A 452 -34.34 -0.49 24.77
CA GLU A 452 -35.75 -0.61 24.31
C GLU A 452 -36.01 -0.24 22.85
N ASP A 453 -35.02 0.23 22.08
CA ASP A 453 -35.21 0.63 20.67
C ASP A 453 -34.75 -0.39 19.60
N LEU A 454 -34.20 -1.56 19.96
CA LEU A 454 -33.57 -2.45 18.97
C LEU A 454 -33.90 -3.95 19.12
N LEU A 455 -34.95 -4.27 19.86
CA LEU A 455 -35.60 -5.57 19.79
C LEU A 455 -36.75 -5.43 18.78
N HIS A 456 -36.69 -6.11 17.63
CA HIS A 456 -37.78 -6.80 16.91
C HIS A 456 -37.17 -7.35 15.60
N SER A 457 -37.12 -8.68 15.48
CA SER A 457 -36.65 -9.40 14.28
C SER A 457 -37.61 -10.56 14.00
N PRO A 458 -37.88 -10.87 12.72
CA PRO A 458 -37.63 -12.26 12.30
C PRO A 458 -37.02 -12.40 10.88
N VAL A 459 -36.28 -13.50 10.73
CA VAL A 459 -35.65 -14.10 9.53
C VAL A 459 -36.51 -15.35 9.19
N PRO A 460 -36.71 -15.87 7.95
CA PRO A 460 -35.68 -16.40 7.02
C PRO A 460 -36.06 -16.34 5.49
N THR A 461 -35.38 -16.85 4.45
CA THR A 461 -34.52 -18.03 4.21
C THR A 461 -33.77 -17.93 2.86
N ARG A 462 -32.58 -18.55 2.78
CA ARG A 462 -31.93 -19.32 1.67
C ARG A 462 -32.35 -19.12 0.19
N ALA A 463 -31.37 -18.94 -0.72
CA ALA A 463 -31.09 -19.90 -1.82
C ALA A 463 -29.88 -19.49 -2.72
N THR A 464 -29.10 -20.51 -3.04
CA THR A 464 -27.97 -20.62 -3.98
C THR A 464 -28.38 -20.38 -5.44
N LYS A 465 -27.49 -19.83 -6.30
CA LYS A 465 -27.25 -20.35 -7.66
C LYS A 465 -26.05 -19.71 -8.37
N LYS A 466 -25.16 -20.59 -8.85
CA LYS A 466 -24.12 -20.38 -9.87
C LYS A 466 -24.74 -19.83 -11.17
N ARG A 467 -23.99 -19.02 -11.92
CA ARG A 467 -24.15 -18.94 -13.38
C ARG A 467 -22.78 -18.86 -14.05
N LEU A 468 -22.57 -19.82 -14.95
CA LEU A 468 -21.44 -19.98 -15.85
C LEU A 468 -21.50 -18.89 -16.92
N LEU A 469 -20.35 -18.30 -17.26
CA LEU A 469 -20.17 -17.46 -18.45
C LEU A 469 -19.59 -18.33 -19.57
N THR A 470 -20.21 -18.23 -20.75
CA THR A 470 -19.82 -18.88 -22.00
C THR A 470 -18.60 -18.19 -22.64
N PRO A 471 -17.71 -18.94 -23.31
CA PRO A 471 -16.55 -18.36 -24.00
C PRO A 471 -16.94 -17.70 -25.33
N ARG A 472 -16.32 -16.54 -25.62
CA ARG A 472 -16.32 -15.89 -26.94
C ARG A 472 -15.19 -16.50 -27.79
N VAL A 473 -15.48 -16.69 -29.08
CA VAL A 473 -14.58 -17.27 -30.08
C VAL A 473 -13.49 -16.24 -30.48
N PRO A 474 -12.19 -16.59 -30.49
CA PRO A 474 -11.13 -15.73 -30.98
C PRO A 474 -11.03 -15.74 -32.52
N PRO A 475 -10.51 -14.67 -33.15
CA PRO A 475 -10.31 -14.57 -34.60
C PRO A 475 -9.28 -15.59 -35.11
N LYS A 476 -9.44 -16.00 -36.37
CA LYS A 476 -8.90 -17.27 -36.88
C LYS A 476 -7.48 -17.19 -37.45
N THR A 477 -6.88 -16.02 -37.62
CA THR A 477 -5.51 -15.92 -38.16
C THR A 477 -4.72 -14.72 -37.63
N VAL A 478 -3.39 -14.86 -37.60
CA VAL A 478 -2.39 -13.85 -37.20
C VAL A 478 -2.38 -12.64 -38.15
N GLU A 479 -2.79 -12.84 -39.40
CA GLU A 479 -2.74 -11.84 -40.47
C GLU A 479 -3.88 -10.81 -40.35
N GLU A 480 -5.05 -11.22 -39.84
CA GLU A 480 -6.18 -10.32 -39.53
C GLU A 480 -5.90 -9.45 -38.30
N ALA A 481 -5.10 -9.93 -37.34
CA ALA A 481 -4.66 -9.15 -36.18
C ALA A 481 -3.57 -8.13 -36.57
N TYR A 482 -2.65 -8.50 -37.46
CA TYR A 482 -1.55 -7.66 -37.93
C TYR A 482 -2.02 -6.45 -38.75
N LEU A 483 -3.04 -6.62 -39.59
CA LEU A 483 -3.59 -5.52 -40.41
C LEU A 483 -4.44 -4.53 -39.61
N ALA A 484 -5.01 -4.96 -38.48
CA ALA A 484 -5.75 -4.08 -37.57
C ALA A 484 -4.81 -3.18 -36.74
N ASP A 485 -3.60 -3.66 -36.43
CA ASP A 485 -2.63 -2.98 -35.57
C ASP A 485 -1.73 -1.99 -36.34
N LYS A 486 -1.42 -2.31 -37.61
CA LYS A 486 -0.57 -1.46 -38.48
C LYS A 486 -1.23 -0.17 -38.95
N ALA A 487 -2.55 -0.03 -38.80
CA ALA A 487 -3.28 1.20 -39.13
C ALA A 487 -3.23 2.25 -38.01
N ALA A 488 -2.64 1.93 -36.84
CA ALA A 488 -2.86 2.73 -35.65
C ALA A 488 -1.83 3.84 -35.40
N GLN A 489 -0.50 3.68 -35.54
CA GLN A 489 0.43 4.68 -34.96
C GLN A 489 1.79 4.79 -35.66
N ASP A 490 1.97 5.88 -36.43
CA ASP A 490 3.25 6.53 -36.72
C ASP A 490 3.47 7.64 -35.68
N PHE A 491 4.49 7.53 -34.82
CA PHE A 491 5.20 8.68 -34.23
C PHE A 491 6.49 8.22 -33.52
N ASP A 492 7.64 8.63 -34.05
CA ASP A 492 8.98 8.45 -33.46
C ASP A 492 9.43 9.76 -32.79
N PRO A 493 9.64 9.76 -31.46
CA PRO A 493 10.40 10.79 -30.80
C PRO A 493 11.62 10.16 -30.12
N TYR A 494 12.78 10.13 -30.75
CA TYR A 494 14.00 10.83 -30.31
C TYR A 494 15.24 10.36 -31.11
N PRO A 495 16.11 11.28 -31.54
CA PRO A 495 17.27 10.98 -32.37
C PRO A 495 18.44 10.39 -31.58
N ASP A 496 19.28 9.69 -32.33
CA ASP A 496 20.57 9.13 -31.97
C ASP A 496 21.50 10.12 -31.23
N ASP A 497 22.41 9.54 -30.43
CA ASP A 497 23.76 10.04 -30.08
C ASP A 497 24.05 10.04 -28.56
N TYR A 498 24.47 8.90 -28.01
CA TYR A 498 25.41 8.87 -26.87
C TYR A 498 26.25 7.59 -26.91
N HIS A 499 27.43 7.68 -27.52
CA HIS A 499 28.51 6.70 -27.42
C HIS A 499 29.34 6.95 -26.14
N LEU A 500 29.50 5.93 -25.30
CA LEU A 500 30.59 5.83 -24.33
C LEU A 500 31.12 4.40 -24.29
N SER A 501 32.41 4.24 -24.63
CA SER A 501 33.16 2.98 -24.63
C SER A 501 33.34 2.40 -23.21
N PRO A 502 33.31 1.07 -23.03
CA PRO A 502 33.61 0.45 -21.73
C PRO A 502 35.13 0.33 -21.49
N PRO A 503 35.61 0.47 -20.23
CA PRO A 503 36.99 0.16 -19.87
C PRO A 503 37.21 -1.36 -19.69
N ALA A 504 38.47 -1.77 -19.89
CA ALA A 504 38.94 -3.14 -20.01
C ALA A 504 38.72 -4.04 -18.78
N LEU A 505 38.38 -5.30 -19.04
CA LEU A 505 38.32 -6.40 -18.07
C LEU A 505 39.71 -6.99 -17.86
N ASP A 506 40.10 -7.16 -16.60
CA ASP A 506 41.23 -7.97 -16.16
C ASP A 506 40.76 -9.43 -16.07
N THR A 507 41.39 -10.33 -16.81
CA THR A 507 41.00 -11.74 -16.95
C THR A 507 41.86 -12.60 -16.05
N ASP A 508 41.29 -13.12 -14.96
CA ASP A 508 41.93 -14.15 -14.15
C ASP A 508 41.60 -15.54 -14.75
N GLU A 509 42.62 -16.18 -15.34
CA GLU A 509 42.53 -17.34 -16.24
C GLU A 509 42.37 -18.72 -15.56
N ASN A 510 41.96 -18.81 -14.29
CA ASN A 510 41.96 -20.09 -13.56
C ASN A 510 40.60 -20.56 -13.03
N TRP A 511 39.48 -20.19 -13.66
CA TRP A 511 38.17 -20.72 -13.31
C TRP A 511 37.79 -21.94 -14.18
N ARG A 512 37.59 -23.11 -13.54
CA ARG A 512 37.02 -24.31 -14.19
C ARG A 512 35.61 -24.59 -13.64
N PRO A 513 34.64 -24.98 -14.49
CA PRO A 513 33.26 -25.30 -14.08
C PRO A 513 33.10 -26.52 -13.16
N GLU A 514 34.18 -27.23 -12.86
CA GLU A 514 34.23 -28.52 -12.15
C GLU A 514 34.37 -28.35 -10.63
N ASP A 515 34.73 -27.15 -10.16
CA ASP A 515 35.00 -26.84 -8.75
C ASP A 515 33.74 -26.42 -7.96
N TYR A 516 32.54 -26.69 -8.50
CA TYR A 516 31.26 -26.41 -7.82
C TYR A 516 30.75 -27.69 -7.11
N ASP A 517 31.17 -27.88 -5.86
CA ASP A 517 30.54 -28.85 -4.96
C ASP A 517 29.19 -28.31 -4.47
N ASP A 518 28.11 -29.01 -4.81
CA ASP A 518 26.73 -28.76 -4.37
C ASP A 518 26.54 -29.28 -2.93
N PRO A 519 26.33 -28.43 -1.90
CA PRO A 519 26.12 -28.90 -0.54
C PRO A 519 24.63 -29.24 -0.32
N MET A 520 24.10 -30.21 -1.06
CA MET A 520 22.79 -30.84 -0.79
C MET A 520 22.73 -32.30 -1.26
N GLN A 521 23.68 -33.12 -0.81
CA GLN A 521 23.47 -34.58 -0.72
C GLN A 521 23.89 -35.06 0.66
N ASP A 522 23.15 -34.62 1.68
CA ASP A 522 23.29 -35.17 3.01
C ASP A 522 22.31 -36.34 3.16
N THR A 523 22.80 -37.55 2.92
CA THR A 523 22.04 -38.81 2.99
C THR A 523 21.54 -39.13 4.41
N GLU A 524 22.08 -38.49 5.45
CA GLU A 524 21.62 -38.68 6.84
C GLU A 524 20.22 -38.09 7.12
N TYR A 525 19.77 -37.08 6.37
CA TYR A 525 18.45 -36.48 6.60
C TYR A 525 17.29 -37.32 6.06
N LEU A 526 17.55 -38.16 5.04
CA LEU A 526 16.55 -39.05 4.46
C LEU A 526 16.32 -40.31 5.31
N GLU A 527 17.38 -40.84 5.94
CA GLU A 527 17.26 -41.99 6.86
C GLU A 527 16.50 -41.64 8.15
N HIS A 528 16.62 -40.41 8.65
CA HIS A 528 15.86 -39.95 9.83
C HIS A 528 14.35 -39.74 9.55
N LEU A 529 13.95 -39.53 8.29
CA LEU A 529 12.54 -39.39 7.89
C LEU A 529 11.86 -40.75 7.65
N GLU A 530 12.63 -41.81 7.40
CA GLU A 530 12.10 -43.18 7.32
C GLU A 530 11.94 -43.81 8.71
N SER A 531 12.80 -43.46 9.68
CA SER A 531 12.66 -43.95 11.07
C SER A 531 11.47 -43.38 11.85
N LEU A 532 10.70 -42.44 11.28
CA LEU A 532 9.53 -41.79 11.91
C LEU A 532 8.19 -42.32 11.38
N LYS A 533 8.20 -43.40 10.58
CA LYS A 533 6.99 -43.98 9.98
C LYS A 533 6.52 -45.30 10.60
N ASP A 534 7.27 -45.87 11.55
CA ASP A 534 7.03 -47.23 12.08
C ASP A 534 6.61 -47.30 13.55
N ASP A 535 6.12 -46.21 14.16
CA ASP A 535 5.49 -46.27 15.49
C ASP A 535 4.10 -45.61 15.48
N ASP A 536 3.10 -46.42 15.85
CA ASP A 536 1.65 -46.13 16.02
C ASP A 536 1.34 -44.98 17.00
#